data_AF-X1NE70-F1
#
_entry.id   AF-X1NE70-F1
#
_cell.length_a   1.000
_cell.length_b   1.000
_cell.length_c   1.000
_cell.angle_alpha   90.00
_cell.angle_beta   90.00
_cell.angle_gamma   90.00
#
_symmetry.space_group_name_H-M   'P 1'
#
loop_
_entity.id
_entity.type
_entity.pdbx_description
1 polymer ?
#
loop_
_entity_poly.entity_id
_entity_poly.type
_entity_poly.pdbx_seq_one_letter_code
_entity_poly.pdbx_strand_id
1 'polypeptide(L)'
;MSKIIKLEQIKEILKSIDPIQKIEEGFVAYSQGKVVVPPIGEMIFENPPGDCHIKYGYIKGDDYYIIKIAAGFYNNPKIGLPGYSGLMLLFSQKTGELICILLDEGYLTNVRTAAAGAVVAKCMAPKKVHRIGIVGPGVQGRMQLQYLKTIIDCKDVIVCGITQQEIDA
;
A
#
# COMPACT_ATOMS: atom_id res chain seq x y z
N MET A 1 22.17 16.94 1.47
CA MET A 1 21.01 17.04 2.39
C MET A 1 19.90 16.12 1.89
N SER A 2 19.32 15.33 2.77
CA SER A 2 18.19 14.44 2.46
C SER A 2 16.96 15.26 2.07
N LYS A 3 16.16 14.76 1.12
CA LYS A 3 14.93 15.42 0.68
C LYS A 3 13.74 14.94 1.52
N ILE A 4 12.76 15.82 1.73
CA ILE A 4 11.47 15.46 2.31
C ILE A 4 10.41 15.70 1.25
N ILE A 5 9.67 14.66 0.89
CA ILE A 5 8.54 14.74 -0.06
C ILE A 5 7.26 14.54 0.74
N LYS A 6 6.38 15.54 0.70
CA LYS A 6 5.11 15.55 1.43
C LYS A 6 4.00 14.89 0.62
N LEU A 7 2.92 14.49 1.29
CA LEU A 7 1.78 13.79 0.71
C LEU A 7 1.27 14.39 -0.61
N GLU A 8 1.08 15.70 -0.70
CA GLU A 8 0.57 16.35 -1.93
C GLU A 8 1.54 16.21 -3.11
N GLN A 9 2.85 16.30 -2.86
CA GLN A 9 3.87 16.05 -3.88
C GLN A 9 3.90 14.57 -4.28
N ILE A 10 3.72 13.67 -3.32
CA ILE A 10 3.64 12.23 -3.59
C ILE A 10 2.45 11.93 -4.50
N LYS A 11 1.25 12.44 -4.17
CA LYS A 11 0.05 12.27 -4.99
C LYS A 11 0.24 12.82 -6.41
N GLU A 12 0.86 13.98 -6.54
CA GLU A 12 1.11 14.58 -7.86
C GLU A 12 2.08 13.73 -8.70
N ILE A 13 3.21 13.33 -8.12
CA ILE A 13 4.19 12.47 -8.80
C ILE A 13 3.56 11.12 -9.18
N LEU A 14 2.70 10.57 -8.32
CA LEU A 14 2.08 9.27 -8.55
C LEU A 14 1.16 9.26 -9.78
N LYS A 15 0.63 10.42 -10.22
CA LYS A 15 -0.18 10.51 -11.45
C LYS A 15 0.58 10.11 -12.72
N SER A 16 1.91 10.22 -12.72
CA SER A 16 2.75 9.84 -13.87
C SER A 16 3.40 8.46 -13.72
N ILE A 17 3.04 7.70 -12.68
CA ILE A 17 3.56 6.36 -12.41
C ILE A 17 2.40 5.38 -12.52
N ASP A 18 2.63 4.20 -13.12
CA ASP A 18 1.71 3.07 -13.04
C ASP A 18 2.06 2.20 -11.83
N PRO A 19 1.28 2.24 -10.73
CA PRO A 19 1.59 1.45 -9.55
C PRO A 19 1.34 -0.05 -9.77
N ILE A 20 0.42 -0.44 -10.66
CA ILE A 20 0.12 -1.84 -10.96
C ILE A 20 1.36 -2.46 -11.62
N GLN A 21 1.89 -1.81 -12.65
CA GLN A 21 3.11 -2.26 -13.32
C GLN A 21 4.29 -2.34 -12.34
N LYS A 22 4.51 -1.32 -11.50
CA LYS A 22 5.64 -1.32 -10.55
C LYS A 22 5.54 -2.43 -9.50
N ILE A 23 4.33 -2.74 -9.04
CA ILE A 23 4.11 -3.85 -8.11
C ILE A 23 4.27 -5.20 -8.80
N GLU A 24 3.84 -5.35 -10.05
CA GLU A 24 4.06 -6.54 -10.87
C GLU A 24 5.56 -6.81 -11.07
N GLU A 25 6.34 -5.78 -11.46
CA GLU A 25 7.81 -5.84 -11.56
C GLU A 25 8.46 -6.30 -10.25
N GLY A 26 7.98 -5.77 -9.11
CA GLY A 26 8.42 -6.17 -7.77
C GLY A 26 8.13 -7.64 -7.44
N PHE A 27 6.93 -8.13 -7.74
CA PHE A 27 6.58 -9.55 -7.55
C PHE A 27 7.43 -10.48 -8.42
N VAL A 28 7.69 -10.11 -9.68
CA VAL A 28 8.57 -10.87 -10.58
C VAL A 28 9.99 -10.91 -10.01
N ALA A 29 10.55 -9.78 -9.62
CA ALA A 29 11.90 -9.71 -9.05
C ALA A 29 12.02 -10.55 -7.76
N TYR A 30 11.01 -10.49 -6.88
CA TYR A 30 10.96 -11.29 -5.66
C TYR A 30 10.97 -12.78 -5.98
N SER A 31 10.11 -13.21 -6.92
CA SER A 31 9.99 -14.61 -7.34
C SER A 31 11.27 -15.14 -8.03
N GLN A 32 12.07 -14.25 -8.64
CA GLN A 32 13.37 -14.57 -9.22
C GLN A 32 14.52 -14.60 -8.19
N GLY A 33 14.26 -14.41 -6.90
CA GLY A 33 15.30 -14.39 -5.85
C GLY A 33 16.22 -13.16 -5.90
N LYS A 34 15.79 -12.10 -6.62
CA LYS A 34 16.55 -10.86 -6.80
C LYS A 34 16.34 -9.85 -5.66
N VAL A 35 15.41 -10.13 -4.75
CA VAL A 35 15.06 -9.22 -3.65
C VAL A 35 15.51 -9.82 -2.32
N VAL A 36 15.99 -8.95 -1.43
CA VAL A 36 16.20 -9.29 -0.03
C VAL A 36 15.10 -8.64 0.79
N VAL A 37 14.29 -9.45 1.45
CA VAL A 37 13.19 -9.02 2.33
C VAL A 37 13.40 -9.69 3.68
N PRO A 38 13.91 -8.98 4.69
CA PRO A 38 14.07 -9.52 6.03
C PRO A 38 12.72 -9.74 6.73
N PRO A 39 12.71 -10.45 7.88
CA PRO A 39 11.52 -10.56 8.73
C PRO A 39 10.95 -9.19 9.12
N ILE A 40 9.63 -9.14 9.28
CA ILE A 40 8.91 -7.93 9.69
C ILE A 40 9.31 -7.60 11.13
N GLY A 41 9.72 -6.35 11.37
CA GLY A 41 9.82 -5.82 12.72
C GLY A 41 8.44 -5.42 13.21
N GLU A 42 8.08 -5.81 14.44
CA GLU A 42 6.76 -5.58 15.01
C GLU A 42 6.89 -5.04 16.44
N MET A 43 6.07 -4.04 16.76
CA MET A 43 5.83 -3.57 18.11
C MET A 43 4.33 -3.55 18.35
N ILE A 44 3.89 -4.27 19.38
CA ILE A 44 2.49 -4.29 19.81
C ILE A 44 2.40 -3.48 21.09
N PHE A 45 1.47 -2.52 21.10
CA PHE A 45 1.21 -1.64 22.22
C PHE A 45 -0.08 -2.08 22.91
N GLU A 46 -0.07 -2.14 24.24
CA GLU A 46 -1.25 -2.48 25.03
C GLU A 46 -2.04 -1.22 25.44
N ASN A 47 -1.34 -0.12 25.77
CA ASN A 47 -1.96 1.10 26.28
C ASN A 47 -1.30 2.39 25.72
N PRO A 48 -1.96 3.11 24.79
CA PRO A 48 -3.19 2.70 24.09
C PRO A 48 -2.94 1.50 23.16
N PRO A 49 -3.98 0.70 22.85
CA PRO A 49 -3.82 -0.44 21.96
C PRO A 49 -3.48 0.01 20.54
N GLY A 50 -2.45 -0.60 19.96
CA GLY A 50 -1.98 -0.31 18.61
C GLY A 50 -0.81 -1.18 18.18
N ASP A 51 -0.38 -1.00 16.95
CA ASP A 51 0.74 -1.72 16.36
C ASP A 51 1.64 -0.79 15.55
N CYS A 52 2.92 -1.13 15.45
CA CYS A 52 3.87 -0.52 14.54
C CYS A 52 4.69 -1.60 13.84
N HIS A 53 4.73 -1.54 12.51
CA HIS A 53 5.39 -2.50 11.67
C HIS A 53 6.49 -1.85 10.84
N ILE A 54 7.68 -2.46 10.87
CA ILE A 54 8.83 -2.08 10.06
C ILE A 54 9.00 -3.13 8.96
N LYS A 55 8.83 -2.70 7.71
CA LYS A 55 9.02 -3.53 6.51
C LYS A 55 10.08 -2.90 5.65
N TYR A 56 11.11 -3.67 5.34
CA TYR A 56 12.30 -3.16 4.67
C TYR A 56 12.83 -4.19 3.69
N GLY A 57 13.60 -3.72 2.73
CA GLY A 57 14.16 -4.58 1.70
C GLY A 57 14.76 -3.80 0.54
N TYR A 58 15.38 -4.55 -0.36
CA TYR A 58 16.04 -4.00 -1.53
C TYR A 58 16.11 -5.02 -2.66
N ILE A 59 16.22 -4.52 -3.88
CA ILE A 59 16.54 -5.32 -5.07
C ILE A 59 18.06 -5.36 -5.20
N LYS A 60 18.64 -6.56 -5.34
CA LYS A 60 20.08 -6.76 -5.47
C LYS A 60 20.61 -6.03 -6.70
N GLY A 61 21.61 -5.17 -6.51
CA GLY A 61 22.25 -4.39 -7.57
C GLY A 61 21.52 -3.10 -7.96
N ASP A 62 20.43 -2.75 -7.26
CA ASP A 62 19.76 -1.46 -7.40
C ASP A 62 20.50 -0.36 -6.61
N ASP A 63 20.14 0.91 -6.83
CA ASP A 63 20.79 2.05 -6.20
C ASP A 63 20.29 2.28 -4.76
N TYR A 64 19.08 1.79 -4.42
CA TYR A 64 18.40 2.16 -3.17
C TYR A 64 17.82 0.97 -2.39
N TYR A 65 17.75 1.13 -1.07
CA TYR A 65 16.92 0.29 -0.20
C TYR A 65 15.88 1.14 0.53
N ILE A 66 14.74 0.53 0.88
CA ILE A 66 13.63 1.21 1.56
C ILE A 66 13.39 0.61 2.94
N ILE A 67 13.09 1.48 3.90
CA ILE A 67 12.46 1.13 5.16
C ILE A 67 11.10 1.81 5.22
N LYS A 68 10.04 1.02 5.33
CA LYS A 68 8.67 1.50 5.56
C LYS A 68 8.31 1.29 7.03
N ILE A 69 7.80 2.35 7.64
CA ILE A 69 7.23 2.32 9.00
C ILE A 69 5.73 2.57 8.85
N ALA A 70 4.91 1.66 9.36
CA ALA A 70 3.45 1.79 9.36
C ALA A 70 2.92 1.57 10.77
N ALA A 71 2.02 2.44 11.21
CA ALA A 71 1.40 2.37 12.53
C ALA A 71 -0.12 2.22 12.40
N GLY A 72 -0.69 1.32 13.20
CA GLY A 72 -2.12 1.11 13.35
C GLY A 72 -2.57 1.46 14.76
N PHE A 73 -3.39 2.49 14.91
CA PHE A 73 -4.00 2.91 16.17
C PHE A 73 -5.50 3.10 15.95
N TYR A 74 -6.24 1.99 15.90
CA TYR A 74 -7.64 1.99 15.42
C TYR A 74 -8.61 2.82 16.27
N ASN A 75 -8.23 3.21 17.49
CA ASN A 75 -9.00 4.11 18.34
C ASN A 75 -8.74 5.61 18.08
N ASN A 76 -7.70 5.97 17.29
CA ASN A 76 -7.38 7.36 16.96
C ASN A 76 -8.56 8.18 16.39
N PRO A 77 -9.49 7.61 15.59
CA PRO A 77 -10.66 8.36 15.13
C PRO A 77 -11.49 8.97 16.26
N LYS A 78 -11.49 8.36 17.46
CA LYS A 78 -12.18 8.89 18.65
C LYS A 78 -11.59 10.20 19.17
N ILE A 79 -10.32 10.49 18.82
CA ILE A 79 -9.60 11.73 19.19
C ILE A 79 -9.29 12.60 17.97
N GLY A 80 -9.96 12.35 16.83
CA GLY A 80 -9.80 13.14 15.61
C GLY A 80 -8.52 12.87 14.82
N LEU A 81 -7.82 11.75 15.09
CA LEU A 81 -6.61 11.34 14.35
C LEU A 81 -6.92 10.16 13.40
N PRO A 82 -6.15 9.99 12.30
CA PRO A 82 -6.26 8.80 11.46
C PRO A 82 -5.96 7.50 12.22
N GLY A 83 -6.73 6.44 11.94
CA GLY A 83 -6.53 5.12 12.52
C GLY A 83 -5.27 4.39 12.05
N TYR A 84 -4.65 4.88 10.98
CA TYR A 84 -3.40 4.37 10.42
C TYR A 84 -2.54 5.53 9.96
N SER A 85 -1.22 5.37 10.02
CA SER A 85 -0.25 6.32 9.49
C SER A 85 1.03 5.60 9.08
N GLY A 86 1.93 6.30 8.42
CA GLY A 86 3.21 5.74 8.03
C GLY A 86 4.05 6.69 7.19
N LEU A 87 5.28 6.25 6.94
CA LEU A 87 6.24 6.91 6.06
C LEU A 87 7.18 5.88 5.43
N MET A 88 7.91 6.31 4.41
CA MET A 88 9.02 5.54 3.84
C MET A 88 10.32 6.33 3.91
N LEU A 89 11.40 5.64 4.21
CA LEU A 89 12.77 6.13 4.21
C LEU A 89 13.53 5.44 3.07
N LEU A 90 14.10 6.23 2.18
CA LEU A 90 14.90 5.77 1.05
C LEU A 90 16.38 6.03 1.32
N PHE A 91 17.20 5.00 1.21
CA PHE A 91 18.63 5.06 1.47
C PHE A 91 19.43 4.59 0.27
N SER A 92 20.65 5.09 0.12
CA SER A 92 21.63 4.61 -0.85
C SER A 92 22.13 3.23 -0.46
N GLN A 93 22.05 2.23 -1.35
CA GLN A 93 22.69 0.93 -1.13
C GLN A 93 24.22 1.03 -1.13
N LYS A 94 24.79 2.06 -1.78
CA LYS A 94 26.24 2.24 -1.92
C LYS A 94 26.87 2.86 -0.68
N THR A 95 26.18 3.81 -0.05
CA THR A 95 26.74 4.63 1.04
C THR A 95 26.00 4.49 2.37
N GLY A 96 24.78 3.93 2.37
CA GLY A 96 23.91 3.90 3.55
C GLY A 96 23.30 5.25 3.91
N GLU A 97 23.56 6.30 3.12
CA GLU A 97 23.04 7.64 3.39
C GLU A 97 21.53 7.72 3.12
N LEU A 98 20.83 8.45 4.00
CA LEU A 98 19.42 8.78 3.80
C LEU A 98 19.29 9.75 2.61
N ILE A 99 18.59 9.30 1.58
CA ILE A 99 18.34 10.08 0.35
C ILE A 99 17.05 10.88 0.48
N CYS A 100 15.98 10.23 0.94
CA CYS A 100 14.65 10.81 0.94
C CYS A 100 13.77 10.26 2.06
N ILE A 101 12.93 11.13 2.62
CA ILE A 101 11.80 10.79 3.47
C ILE A 101 10.51 11.05 2.68
N LEU A 102 9.67 10.03 2.55
CA LEU A 102 8.32 10.15 1.98
C LEU A 102 7.33 10.21 3.14
N LEU A 103 6.82 11.40 3.43
CA LEU A 103 5.75 11.61 4.42
C LEU A 103 4.41 11.32 3.75
N ASP A 104 4.13 10.03 3.53
CA ASP A 104 2.95 9.58 2.77
C ASP A 104 1.69 9.38 3.63
N GLU A 105 1.79 9.47 4.96
CA GLU A 105 0.65 9.33 5.87
C GLU A 105 -0.12 8.00 5.66
N GLY A 106 0.57 6.96 5.19
CA GLY A 106 -0.01 5.66 4.83
C GLY A 106 -0.69 5.60 3.45
N TYR A 107 -0.73 6.70 2.69
CA TYR A 107 -1.32 6.74 1.36
C TYR A 107 -0.69 5.76 0.36
N LEU A 108 0.65 5.67 0.32
CA LEU A 108 1.33 4.72 -0.57
C LEU A 108 1.12 3.28 -0.11
N THR A 109 0.91 3.05 1.20
CA THR A 109 0.47 1.73 1.69
C THR A 109 -0.89 1.37 1.11
N ASN A 110 -1.82 2.31 1.02
CA ASN A 110 -3.12 2.06 0.43
C ASN A 110 -3.03 1.76 -1.08
N VAL A 111 -2.28 2.60 -1.82
CA VAL A 111 -2.08 2.45 -3.26
C VAL A 111 -1.45 1.11 -3.61
N ARG A 112 -0.31 0.78 -3.01
CA ARG A 112 0.40 -0.47 -3.33
C ARG A 112 -0.39 -1.72 -2.97
N THR A 113 -1.29 -1.63 -1.98
CA THR A 113 -2.15 -2.75 -1.58
C THR A 113 -3.26 -2.98 -2.62
N ALA A 114 -3.89 -1.91 -3.12
CA ALA A 114 -4.86 -1.98 -4.21
C ALA A 114 -4.21 -2.45 -5.53
N ALA A 115 -3.03 -1.92 -5.85
CA ALA A 115 -2.26 -2.32 -7.02
C ALA A 115 -1.90 -3.82 -6.99
N ALA A 116 -1.49 -4.34 -5.83
CA ALA A 116 -1.22 -5.78 -5.69
C ALA A 116 -2.45 -6.64 -6.00
N GLY A 117 -3.64 -6.25 -5.55
CA GLY A 117 -4.89 -6.95 -5.88
C GLY A 117 -5.22 -6.91 -7.37
N ALA A 118 -4.96 -5.78 -8.03
CA ALA A 118 -5.11 -5.66 -9.47
C ALA A 118 -4.13 -6.55 -10.26
N VAL A 119 -2.87 -6.67 -9.82
CA VAL A 119 -1.92 -7.64 -10.41
C VAL A 119 -2.43 -9.06 -10.28
N VAL A 120 -2.95 -9.45 -9.11
CA VAL A 120 -3.53 -10.79 -8.91
C VAL A 120 -4.72 -11.01 -9.85
N ALA A 121 -5.63 -10.04 -9.95
CA ALA A 121 -6.77 -10.14 -10.85
C ALA A 121 -6.35 -10.26 -12.32
N LYS A 122 -5.33 -9.50 -12.75
CA LYS A 122 -4.78 -9.57 -14.11
C LYS A 122 -4.29 -10.98 -14.46
N CYS A 123 -3.70 -11.68 -13.49
CA CYS A 123 -3.13 -13.01 -13.68
C CYS A 123 -4.15 -14.15 -13.48
N MET A 124 -5.13 -13.98 -12.59
CA MET A 124 -5.94 -15.08 -12.06
C MET A 124 -7.45 -14.92 -12.21
N ALA A 125 -7.95 -13.74 -12.61
CA ALA A 125 -9.38 -13.56 -12.78
C ALA A 125 -9.90 -14.39 -13.97
N PRO A 126 -11.17 -14.86 -13.91
CA PRO A 126 -11.81 -15.47 -15.07
C PRO A 126 -11.83 -14.52 -16.27
N LYS A 127 -11.77 -15.07 -17.49
CA LYS A 127 -11.86 -14.28 -18.74
C LYS A 127 -13.09 -13.37 -18.80
N LYS A 128 -14.18 -13.77 -18.15
CA LYS A 128 -15.42 -13.00 -18.04
C LYS A 128 -15.85 -12.93 -16.59
N VAL A 129 -15.86 -11.72 -16.04
CA VAL A 129 -16.35 -11.44 -14.68
C VAL A 129 -17.73 -10.82 -14.81
N HIS A 130 -18.73 -11.47 -14.23
CA HIS A 130 -20.11 -11.00 -14.27
C HIS A 130 -20.46 -10.08 -13.11
N ARG A 131 -19.78 -10.22 -11.98
CA ARG A 131 -20.01 -9.48 -10.75
C ARG A 131 -18.77 -9.47 -9.86
N ILE A 132 -18.49 -8.36 -9.21
CA ILE A 132 -17.42 -8.21 -8.22
C ILE A 132 -18.04 -8.19 -6.82
N GLY A 133 -17.52 -9.01 -5.90
CA GLY A 133 -17.91 -8.98 -4.49
C GLY A 133 -16.88 -8.22 -3.66
N ILE A 134 -17.33 -7.28 -2.83
CA ILE A 134 -16.51 -6.56 -1.86
C ILE A 134 -17.04 -6.86 -0.46
N VAL A 135 -16.21 -7.45 0.40
CA VAL A 135 -16.51 -7.63 1.83
C VAL A 135 -15.63 -6.66 2.61
N GLY A 136 -16.27 -5.68 3.26
CA GLY A 136 -15.59 -4.56 3.92
C GLY A 136 -15.54 -3.31 3.02
N PRO A 137 -16.50 -2.39 3.15
CA PRO A 137 -16.50 -1.11 2.45
C PRO A 137 -15.58 -0.14 3.18
N GLY A 138 -14.32 -0.48 3.38
CA GLY A 138 -13.31 0.43 3.91
C GLY A 138 -12.58 1.18 2.79
N VAL A 139 -11.50 1.88 3.15
CA VAL A 139 -10.58 2.51 2.17
C VAL A 139 -10.08 1.47 1.16
N GLN A 140 -9.68 0.29 1.63
CA GLN A 140 -9.22 -0.78 0.75
C GLN A 140 -10.32 -1.36 -0.13
N GLY A 141 -11.55 -1.58 0.37
CA GLY A 141 -12.66 -2.05 -0.47
C GLY A 141 -12.91 -1.14 -1.67
N ARG A 142 -12.92 0.18 -1.43
CA ARG A 142 -13.07 1.19 -2.50
C ARG A 142 -11.86 1.21 -3.44
N MET A 143 -10.64 1.25 -2.91
CA MET A 143 -9.43 1.34 -3.74
C MET A 143 -9.17 0.08 -4.55
N GLN A 144 -9.43 -1.11 -4.00
CA GLN A 144 -9.38 -2.37 -4.74
C GLN A 144 -10.31 -2.32 -5.94
N LEU A 145 -11.56 -1.88 -5.76
CA LEU A 145 -12.51 -1.72 -6.86
C LEU A 145 -12.04 -0.69 -7.91
N GLN A 146 -11.50 0.45 -7.46
CA GLN A 146 -10.96 1.48 -8.37
C GLN A 146 -9.81 0.94 -9.23
N TYR A 147 -8.88 0.19 -8.65
CA TYR A 147 -7.75 -0.39 -9.37
C TYR A 147 -8.17 -1.59 -10.24
N LEU A 148 -9.19 -2.35 -9.84
CA LEU A 148 -9.75 -3.42 -10.68
C LEU A 148 -10.38 -2.90 -11.97
N LYS A 149 -10.92 -1.68 -11.98
CA LYS A 149 -11.57 -1.10 -13.17
C LYS A 149 -10.68 -1.02 -14.40
N THR A 150 -9.35 -0.94 -14.22
CA THR A 150 -8.40 -0.92 -15.35
C THR A 150 -8.05 -2.31 -15.87
N ILE A 151 -8.44 -3.37 -15.15
CA ILE A 151 -8.09 -4.77 -15.42
C ILE A 151 -9.32 -5.60 -15.81
N ILE A 152 -10.48 -5.33 -15.19
CA ILE A 152 -11.71 -6.11 -15.31
C ILE A 152 -12.84 -5.22 -15.84
N ASP A 153 -13.40 -5.60 -16.99
CA ASP A 153 -14.61 -4.97 -17.53
C ASP A 153 -15.87 -5.55 -16.87
N CYS A 154 -16.12 -5.15 -15.62
CA CYS A 154 -17.33 -5.50 -14.88
C CYS A 154 -17.87 -4.28 -14.13
N LYS A 155 -19.17 -4.03 -14.28
CA LYS A 155 -19.87 -2.89 -13.65
C LYS A 155 -20.82 -3.30 -12.52
N ASP A 156 -21.12 -4.59 -12.39
CA ASP A 156 -21.97 -5.12 -11.33
C ASP A 156 -21.11 -5.43 -10.10
N VAL A 157 -21.45 -4.80 -8.98
CA VAL A 157 -20.70 -4.89 -7.72
C VAL A 157 -21.68 -5.13 -6.58
N ILE A 158 -21.40 -6.13 -5.75
CA ILE A 158 -22.08 -6.33 -4.47
C ILE A 158 -21.11 -5.98 -3.36
N VAL A 159 -21.58 -5.16 -2.43
CA VAL A 159 -20.82 -4.71 -1.26
C VAL A 159 -21.50 -5.21 0.00
N CYS A 160 -20.71 -5.81 0.90
CA CYS A 160 -21.14 -6.23 2.23
C CYS A 160 -20.33 -5.47 3.28
N GLY A 161 -21.01 -4.78 4.19
CA GLY A 161 -20.44 -4.05 5.32
C GLY A 161 -21.15 -4.40 6.63
N ILE A 162 -20.66 -3.85 7.76
CA ILE A 162 -21.29 -4.09 9.07
C ILE A 162 -22.54 -3.23 9.22
N THR A 163 -22.49 -1.99 8.71
CA THR A 163 -23.62 -1.06 8.73
C THR A 163 -23.88 -0.49 7.34
N GLN A 164 -25.13 -0.07 7.09
CA GLN A 164 -25.50 0.59 5.83
C GLN A 164 -24.72 1.89 5.62
N GLN A 165 -24.47 2.64 6.70
CA GLN A 165 -23.69 3.89 6.66
C GLN A 165 -22.27 3.68 6.12
N GLU A 166 -21.60 2.57 6.45
CA GLU A 166 -20.28 2.25 5.91
C GLU A 166 -20.30 1.94 4.42
N ILE A 167 -21.42 1.37 3.93
CA ILE A 167 -21.63 1.03 2.52
C ILE A 167 -21.90 2.29 1.70
N ASP A 168 -22.70 3.23 2.24
CA ASP A 168 -23.14 4.44 1.53
C ASP A 168 -22.08 5.56 1.48
N ALA A 169 -21.04 5.49 2.32
CA ALA A 169 -19.97 6.48 2.41
C ALA A 169 -19.01 6.51 1.19
#